data_AF-A0A6A5SVN0-F1
#
_entry.id   AF-A0A6A5SVN0-F1
#
_cell.length_a   1.000
_cell.length_b   1.000
_cell.length_c   1.000
_cell.angle_alpha   90.00
_cell.angle_beta   90.00
_cell.angle_gamma   90.00
#
_symmetry.space_group_name_H-M   'P 1'
#
loop_
_entity.id
_entity.type
_entity.pdbx_description
1 polymer ?
#
loop_
_entity_poly.entity_id
_entity_poly.type
_entity_poly.pdbx_seq_one_letter_code
_entity_poly.pdbx_strand_id
1 'polypeptide(L)' 'MRENRVPHYQREFQKHDGLRTWEKARGKYLVPGFKVILFGSLSASMYMMGRLVLGHKTWFGKN' A
#
# COMPACT_ATOMS: atom_id res chain seq x y z
N MET A 1 21.74 -22.85 -16.66
CA MET A 1 20.48 -23.29 -16.00
C MET A 1 20.11 -22.25 -14.95
N ARG A 2 18.83 -21.89 -14.78
CA ARG A 2 18.39 -20.85 -13.83
C ARG A 2 18.50 -21.39 -12.40
N GLU A 3 19.04 -20.59 -11.48
CA GLU A 3 19.14 -21.02 -10.09
C GLU A 3 17.76 -21.16 -9.44
N ASN A 4 17.56 -22.29 -8.75
CA ASN A 4 16.32 -22.60 -8.07
C ASN A 4 16.26 -21.89 -6.71
N ARG A 5 15.43 -20.86 -6.62
CA ARG A 5 15.18 -20.11 -5.37
C ARG A 5 14.02 -20.65 -4.54
N VAL A 6 13.41 -21.78 -4.92
CA VAL A 6 12.29 -22.38 -4.17
C VAL A 6 12.70 -22.72 -2.72
N PRO A 7 13.83 -23.40 -2.46
CA PRO A 7 14.24 -23.70 -1.08
C PRO A 7 14.51 -22.45 -0.24
N HIS A 8 14.97 -21.36 -0.88
CA HIS A 8 15.18 -20.07 -0.22
C HIS A 8 13.84 -19.50 0.29
N TYR A 9 12.85 -19.39 -0.59
CA TYR A 9 11.53 -18.88 -0.19
C TYR A 9 10.81 -19.82 0.78
N GLN A 10 10.94 -21.14 0.65
CA GLN A 10 10.36 -22.08 1.61
C GLN A 10 10.85 -21.81 3.03
N ARG A 11 12.16 -21.59 3.25
CA ARG A 11 12.71 -21.25 4.58
C ARG A 11 12.18 -19.91 5.10
N GLU A 12 12.08 -18.92 4.23
CA GLU A 12 11.61 -17.57 4.60
C GLU A 12 10.13 -17.57 5.04
N PHE A 13 9.27 -18.26 4.28
CA PHE A 13 7.84 -18.33 4.55
C PHE A 13 7.46 -19.30 5.67
N GLN A 14 8.24 -20.38 5.87
CA GLN A 14 8.01 -21.36 6.95
C GLN A 14 8.60 -20.92 8.30
N LYS A 15 9.35 -19.82 8.35
CA LYS A 15 9.89 -19.28 9.61
C LYS A 15 8.76 -18.84 10.54
N HIS A 16 8.73 -19.38 11.77
CA HIS A 16 7.81 -18.98 12.84
C HIS A 16 8.26 -17.69 13.52
N ASP A 17 8.14 -16.57 12.81
CA ASP A 17 8.47 -15.21 13.29
C ASP A 17 7.21 -14.40 13.70
N GLY A 18 6.02 -15.00 13.64
CA GLY A 18 4.75 -14.34 13.96
C GLY A 18 4.30 -13.30 12.94
N LEU A 19 5.05 -13.11 11.85
CA LEU A 19 4.71 -12.16 10.80
C LEU A 19 3.69 -12.77 9.85
N ARG A 20 2.85 -11.91 9.27
CA ARG A 20 1.86 -12.36 8.28
C ARG A 20 2.56 -12.69 6.97
N THR A 21 1.98 -13.61 6.19
CA THR A 21 2.53 -14.05 4.91
C THR A 21 2.82 -12.88 3.97
N TRP A 22 1.95 -11.88 3.91
CA TRP A 22 2.13 -10.71 3.03
C TRP A 22 3.16 -9.69 3.52
N GLU A 23 3.68 -9.82 4.73
CA GLU A 23 4.72 -8.93 5.28
C GLU A 23 6.14 -9.48 5.03
N LYS A 24 6.24 -10.77 4.67
CA LYS A 24 7.51 -11.46 4.37
C LYS A 24 8.06 -11.11 2.99
N ALA A 25 9.34 -11.36 2.76
CA ALA A 25 10.06 -11.04 1.53
C ALA A 25 9.93 -9.56 1.14
N ARG A 26 9.43 -9.30 -0.06
CA ARG A 26 9.22 -7.94 -0.58
C ARG A 26 8.05 -7.22 0.11
N GLY A 27 7.20 -7.97 0.82
CA GLY A 27 6.07 -7.45 1.58
C GLY A 27 6.44 -6.34 2.57
N LYS A 28 7.64 -6.45 3.17
CA LYS A 28 8.19 -5.46 4.12
C LYS A 28 8.19 -4.02 3.57
N TYR A 29 8.38 -3.84 2.26
CA TYR A 29 8.43 -2.52 1.63
C TYR A 29 7.19 -2.25 0.77
N LEU A 30 6.66 -3.29 0.10
CA LEU A 30 5.49 -3.14 -0.76
C LEU A 30 4.22 -2.83 0.04
N VAL A 31 4.02 -3.48 1.19
CA VAL A 31 2.80 -3.29 1.99
C VAL A 31 2.73 -1.88 2.58
N PRO A 32 3.79 -1.31 3.19
CA PRO A 32 3.77 0.09 3.60
C PRO A 32 3.56 1.06 2.44
N GLY A 33 4.25 0.87 1.31
CA GLY A 33 4.09 1.71 0.13
C GLY A 33 2.65 1.68 -0.41
N PHE A 34 2.07 0.49 -0.51
CA PHE A 34 0.66 0.32 -0.87
C PHE A 34 -0.29 1.04 0.10
N LYS A 35 -0.08 0.90 1.41
CA LYS A 35 -0.92 1.57 2.42
C LYS A 35 -0.87 3.10 2.29
N VAL A 36 0.30 3.68 2.05
CA VAL A 36 0.44 5.13 1.84
C VAL A 36 -0.36 5.60 0.63
N ILE A 37 -0.26 4.90 -0.50
CA ILE A 37 -1.00 5.23 -1.72
C ILE A 37 -2.50 5.03 -1.51
N LEU A 38 -2.90 3.93 -0.85
CA LEU A 38 -4.30 3.61 -0.59
C LEU A 38 -4.96 4.68 0.28
N PHE A 39 -4.40 4.96 1.45
CA PHE A 39 -4.97 5.97 2.35
C PHE A 39 -4.81 7.38 1.80
N GLY A 40 -3.69 7.68 1.12
CA GLY A 40 -3.48 8.97 0.47
C GLY A 40 -4.54 9.26 -0.60
N SER A 41 -4.80 8.30 -1.49
CA SER A 41 -5.81 8.45 -2.55
C SER A 41 -7.24 8.48 -2.00
N LEU A 42 -7.53 7.69 -0.95
CA LEU A 42 -8.83 7.74 -0.26
C LEU A 42 -9.06 9.12 0.38
N SER A 43 -8.11 9.61 1.18
CA SER A 43 -8.21 10.92 1.82
C SER A 43 -8.32 12.06 0.81
N ALA A 44 -7.55 12.01 -0.28
CA ALA A 44 -7.65 12.93 -1.40
C ALA A 44 -9.06 12.94 -2.03
N SER A 45 -9.63 11.76 -2.26
CA SER A 45 -10.96 11.62 -2.87
C SER A 45 -12.05 12.16 -1.95
N MET A 46 -11.98 11.83 -0.65
CA MET A 46 -12.91 12.36 0.35
C MET A 46 -12.79 13.88 0.51
N TYR A 47 -11.57 14.43 0.45
CA TYR A 47 -11.35 15.87 0.49
C TYR A 47 -12.02 16.57 -0.69
N MET A 48 -11.78 16.10 -1.92
CA MET A 48 -12.39 16.69 -3.12
C MET A 48 -13.90 16.50 -3.16
N MET A 49 -14.41 15.36 -2.68
CA MET A 49 -15.86 15.16 -2.52
C MET A 49 -16.46 16.20 -1.56
N GLY A 50 -15.85 16.41 -0.39
CA GLY A 50 -16.31 17.41 0.58
C GLY A 50 -16.26 18.83 0.01
N ARG A 51 -15.18 19.15 -0.72
CA ARG A 51 -15.03 20.45 -1.40
C ARG A 51 -16.09 20.65 -2.50
N LEU A 52 -16.42 19.60 -3.25
CA LEU A 52 -17.44 19.62 -4.29
C LEU A 52 -18.84 19.82 -3.71
N VAL A 53 -19.16 19.18 -2.58
CA VAL A 53 -20.41 19.41 -1.84
C VAL A 53 -20.54 20.87 -1.41
N LEU A 54 -19.42 21.52 -1.04
CA LEU A 54 -19.37 22.94 -0.70
C LEU A 54 -19.26 23.87 -1.92
N GLY A 55 -19.37 23.35 -3.15
CA GLY A 55 -19.36 24.12 -4.39
C GLY A 55 -17.99 24.48 -4.96
N HIS A 56 -16.90 24.01 -4.35
CA HIS A 56 -15.55 24.27 -4.83
C HIS A 56 -15.11 23.21 -5.85
N LYS A 57 -14.63 23.64 -7.02
CA LYS A 57 -14.22 22.72 -8.11
C LYS A 57 -12.72 22.44 -8.14
N THR A 58 -11.94 23.22 -7.38
CA THR A 58 -10.48 23.15 -7.35
C THR A 58 -9.96 22.70 -5.99
N TRP A 59 -8.77 22.07 -6.01
CA TRP A 59 -8.06 21.60 -4.83
C TRP A 59 -7.70 22.74 -3.88
N PHE A 60 -7.25 23.87 -4.44
CA PHE A 60 -6.90 25.07 -3.70
C PHE A 60 -7.48 26.27 -4.44
N GLY A 61 -8.36 27.02 -3.77
CA GLY A 61 -9.02 28.19 -4.36
C GLY A 61 -10.47 28.33 -3.92
N LYS A 62 -11.08 29.48 -4.20
CA LYS A 62 -12.50 29.71 -3.93
C LYS A 62 -13.41 29.31 -5.11
N ASN A 63 -12.83 29.03 -6.28
CA ASN A 63 -13.57 28.83 -7.54
C ASN A 63 -13.19 27.48 -8.16
#